data_AF-A0A1V0UQ26-F1
#
_entry.id   AF-A0A1V0UQ26-F1
#
_cell.length_a   1.000
_cell.length_b   1.000
_cell.length_c   1.000
_cell.angle_alpha   90.00
_cell.angle_beta   90.00
_cell.angle_gamma   90.00
#
_symmetry.space_group_name_H-M   'P 1'
#
loop_
_entity.id
_entity.type
_entity.pdbx_description
1 polymer ?
#
loop_
_entity_poly.entity_id
_entity_poly.type
_entity_poly.pdbx_seq_one_letter_code
_entity_poly.pdbx_strand_id
1 'polypeptide(L)' 'MNNIIACEDMDFLWSISDLKQTKNMWKLGYSVEEMAQKLNRDPDEVAILIMDLFRHGEIKDRPGGARGN' A
#
# COMPACT_ATOMS: atom_id res chain seq x y z
N MET A 1 12.56 -5.15 -29.03
CA MET A 1 12.34 -4.22 -27.91
C MET A 1 12.78 -4.94 -26.65
N ASN A 2 13.66 -4.34 -25.85
CA ASN A 2 14.04 -4.87 -24.53
C ASN A 2 13.41 -3.96 -23.46
N ASN A 3 12.11 -4.11 -23.25
CA ASN A 3 11.39 -3.41 -22.19
C ASN A 3 11.21 -4.37 -21.01
N ILE A 4 11.21 -3.82 -19.79
CA ILE A 4 10.86 -4.54 -18.57
C ILE A 4 9.58 -3.95 -18.00
N ILE A 5 8.75 -4.79 -17.39
CA ILE A 5 7.64 -4.33 -16.55
C ILE A 5 8.17 -4.32 -15.13
N ALA A 6 8.16 -3.16 -14.49
CA ALA A 6 8.52 -3.07 -13.07
C ALA A 6 7.48 -3.83 -12.24
N CYS A 7 7.94 -4.58 -11.22
CA CYS A 7 7.10 -5.33 -10.30
C CYS A 7 6.24 -6.43 -10.97
N GLU A 8 6.70 -6.99 -12.10
CA GLU A 8 5.97 -8.04 -12.83
C GLU A 8 5.71 -9.31 -11.99
N ASP A 9 6.57 -9.55 -11.00
CA ASP A 9 6.52 -10.69 -10.08
C ASP A 9 5.64 -10.48 -8.84
N MET A 10 5.05 -9.30 -8.65
CA MET A 10 4.26 -8.95 -7.47
C MET A 10 2.76 -9.23 -7.66
N ASP A 11 2.05 -9.53 -6.56
CA ASP A 11 0.60 -9.76 -6.58
C ASP A 11 -0.18 -8.53 -6.09
N PHE A 12 -0.74 -7.79 -7.05
CA PHE A 12 -1.56 -6.61 -6.78
C PHE A 12 -3.07 -6.89 -6.70
N LEU A 13 -3.49 -8.14 -6.53
CA LEU A 13 -4.89 -8.48 -6.28
C LEU A 13 -5.24 -8.28 -4.79
N TRP A 14 -6.13 -7.31 -4.54
CA TRP A 14 -6.57 -6.95 -3.20
C TRP A 14 -8.04 -7.28 -3.00
N SER A 15 -8.37 -7.90 -1.86
CA SER A 15 -9.77 -8.07 -1.47
C SER A 15 -10.32 -6.77 -0.89
N ILE A 16 -11.65 -6.60 -0.92
CA ILE A 16 -12.32 -5.48 -0.25
C ILE A 16 -12.02 -5.44 1.26
N SER A 17 -11.77 -6.62 1.87
CA SER A 17 -11.37 -6.70 3.28
C SER A 17 -9.97 -6.09 3.48
N ASP A 18 -9.02 -6.41 2.61
CA ASP A 18 -7.67 -5.86 2.67
C ASP A 18 -7.69 -4.35 2.51
N LEU A 19 -8.46 -3.83 1.54
CA LEU A 19 -8.64 -2.38 1.37
C LEU A 19 -9.17 -1.70 2.64
N LYS A 20 -10.17 -2.28 3.30
CA LYS A 20 -10.73 -1.72 4.55
C LYS A 20 -9.70 -1.74 5.69
N GLN A 21 -8.97 -2.85 5.83
CA GLN A 21 -7.93 -3.00 6.84
C GLN A 21 -6.78 -2.01 6.61
N THR A 22 -6.26 -1.91 5.39
CA THR A 22 -5.21 -0.97 5.02
C THR A 22 -5.63 0.48 5.31
N LYS A 23 -6.83 0.91 4.90
CA LYS A 23 -7.33 2.26 5.18
C LYS A 23 -7.43 2.55 6.68
N ASN A 24 -7.90 1.57 7.47
CA ASN A 24 -8.00 1.73 8.92
C ASN A 24 -6.61 1.83 9.58
N MET A 25 -5.68 0.94 9.21
CA MET A 25 -4.31 0.97 9.72
C MET A 25 -3.57 2.25 9.31
N TRP A 26 -3.79 2.73 8.08
CA TRP A 26 -3.24 4.01 7.62
C TRP A 26 -3.69 5.18 8.49
N LYS A 27 -4.99 5.26 8.78
CA LYS A 27 -5.56 6.28 9.67
C LYS A 27 -4.98 6.21 11.09
N LEU A 28 -4.69 5.00 11.57
CA LEU A 28 -4.13 4.76 12.90
C LEU A 28 -2.61 4.99 12.97
N GLY A 29 -1.95 5.23 11.84
CA GLY A 29 -0.54 5.59 11.81
C GLY A 29 0.44 4.42 11.72
N TYR A 30 -0.03 3.20 11.44
CA TYR A 30 0.84 2.02 11.28
C TYR A 30 1.87 2.22 10.18
N SER A 31 3.09 1.70 10.29
CA SER A 31 4.07 1.69 9.20
C SER A 31 3.65 0.72 8.08
N VAL A 32 4.27 0.82 6.90
CA VAL A 32 4.04 -0.12 5.79
C VAL A 32 4.38 -1.55 6.23
N GLU A 33 5.50 -1.72 6.93
CA GLU A 33 5.96 -3.02 7.46
C GLU A 33 4.95 -3.60 8.45
N GLU A 34 4.41 -2.79 9.37
CA GLU A 34 3.40 -3.28 10.32
C GLU A 34 2.11 -3.70 9.61
N MET A 35 1.72 -2.97 8.55
CA MET A 35 0.56 -3.35 7.73
C MET A 35 0.81 -4.64 6.96
N ALA A 36 2.00 -4.79 6.36
CA ALA A 36 2.41 -5.97 5.63
C ALA A 36 2.41 -7.23 6.50
N GLN A 37 2.94 -7.13 7.72
CA GLN A 37 2.88 -8.21 8.71
C GLN A 37 1.44 -8.60 9.06
N LYS A 38 0.53 -7.63 9.20
CA LYS A 38 -0.88 -7.88 9.53
C LYS A 38 -1.68 -8.47 8.37
N LEU A 39 -1.37 -8.06 7.14
CA LEU A 39 -2.00 -8.55 5.92
C LEU A 39 -1.37 -9.86 5.42
N ASN A 40 -0.22 -10.26 5.98
CA ASN A 40 0.62 -11.35 5.49
C ASN A 40 0.95 -11.17 3.99
N ARG A 41 1.45 -9.98 3.66
CA ARG A 41 1.79 -9.52 2.31
C ARG A 41 3.21 -8.99 2.25
N ASP A 42 3.75 -8.84 1.04
CA ASP A 42 5.03 -8.18 0.84
C ASP A 42 4.91 -6.67 1.17
N PRO A 43 5.85 -6.06 1.89
CA PRO A 43 5.82 -4.62 2.19
C PRO A 43 5.76 -3.73 0.94
N ASP A 44 6.40 -4.11 -0.15
CA ASP A 44 6.40 -3.34 -1.39
C ASP A 44 5.01 -3.39 -2.05
N GLU A 45 4.30 -4.52 -1.98
CA GLU A 45 2.90 -4.62 -2.45
C GLU A 45 2.01 -3.63 -1.68
N VAL A 46 2.17 -3.59 -0.35
CA VAL A 46 1.43 -2.68 0.52
C VAL A 46 1.78 -1.23 0.23
N ALA A 47 3.05 -0.91 -0.03
CA ALA A 47 3.47 0.44 -0.41
C ALA A 47 2.80 0.90 -1.72
N ILE A 48 2.75 0.02 -2.73
CA ILE A 48 2.07 0.30 -4.00
C ILE A 48 0.56 0.46 -3.81
N LEU A 49 -0.08 -0.37 -2.97
CA LEU A 49 -1.49 -0.20 -2.63
C LEU A 49 -1.75 1.18 -1.98
N ILE A 50 -0.90 1.61 -1.05
CA ILE A 50 -1.04 2.92 -0.40
C ILE A 50 -0.92 4.04 -1.43
N MET A 51 0.02 3.94 -2.38
CA MET A 51 0.13 4.90 -3.48
C MET A 51 -1.13 4.93 -4.34
N ASP A 52 -1.69 3.78 -4.69
CA ASP A 52 -2.93 3.68 -5.46
C ASP A 52 -4.13 4.31 -4.73
N LEU A 53 -4.33 3.96 -3.46
CA LEU A 53 -5.39 4.53 -2.62
C LEU A 53 -5.24 6.05 -2.49
N PHE A 54 -4.01 6.55 -2.35
CA PHE A 54 -3.75 7.97 -2.30
C PHE A 54 -4.10 8.67 -3.62
N ARG A 55 -3.70 8.11 -4.77
CA ARG A 55 -4.01 8.64 -6.10
C ARG A 55 -5.51 8.75 -6.36
N HIS A 56 -6.29 7.85 -5.77
CA HIS A 56 -7.75 7.84 -5.85
C HIS A 56 -8.44 8.67 -4.75
N GLY A 57 -7.69 9.31 -3.86
CA GLY A 57 -8.25 10.14 -2.78
C GLY A 57 -8.94 9.35 -1.66
N GLU A 58 -8.69 8.04 -1.60
CA GLU A 58 -9.29 7.12 -0.62
C GLU A 58 -8.62 7.22 0.76
N ILE A 59 -7.40 7.73 0.80
CA ILE A 59 -6.65 8.03 2.02
C ILE A 59 -6.00 9.41 1.91
N LYS A 60 -5.75 10.04 3.05
CA LYS A 60 -5.07 11.34 3.15
C LYS A 60 -3.60 11.15 3.50
N ASP A 61 -2.81 12.17 3.20
CA ASP A 61 -1.41 12.19 3.62
C ASP A 61 -1.30 12.23 5.15
N ARG A 62 -0.16 11.77 5.68
CA ARG A 62 0.13 11.77 7.11
C ARG A 62 1.62 11.93 7.36
N PRO A 63 2.04 12.35 8.58
CA PRO A 63 3.45 12.43 8.91
C PRO A 63 4.18 11.11 8.68
N GLY A 64 5.28 11.14 7.91
CA GLY A 64 6.03 9.94 7.52
C GLY A 64 5.28 9.01 6.56
N GLY A 65 4.28 9.54 5.84
CA GLY A 65 3.47 8.83 4.86
C GLY A 65 4.12 8.69 3.48
N ALA A 66 3.32 8.27 2.50
CA ALA A 66 3.79 7.83 1.18
C ALA A 66 4.45 8.93 0.34
N ARG A 67 4.26 10.20 0.70
CA ARG A 67 4.88 11.34 0.00
C ARG A 67 6.16 11.85 0.67
N GLY A 68 6.53 11.30 1.83
CA GLY A 68 7.54 11.90 2.71
C GLY A 68 7.05 13.22 3.28
N ASN A 69 7.56 13.60 4.46
CA ASN A 69 7.29 14.93 5.02
C ASN A 69 8.01 16.02 4.22
#